data_AF-A0A962G9H4-F1
#
_entry.id   AF-A0A962G9H4-F1
#
_cell.length_a   1.000
_cell.length_b   1.000
_cell.length_c   1.000
_cell.angle_alpha   90.00
_cell.angle_beta   90.00
_cell.angle_gamma   90.00
#
_symmetry.space_group_name_H-M   'P 1'
#
loop_
_entity.id
_entity.type
_entity.pdbx_description
1 polymer ?
#
loop_
_entity_poly.entity_id
_entity_poly.type
_entity_poly.pdbx_seq_one_letter_code
_entity_poly.pdbx_strand_id
1 'polypeptide(L)'
;MRHALVTLLASFFGVLVALFAFHVYTKYEADRERAAAEAELQARVEQGRQLAERTLAEDRAILAIRNDTVASTSARLAVTEFYMNSGRMPASNAEAGLPEPGSYKGQSLRSLEVSEGGDLTLTFDAESGVDGGTIEWLPDLTGIESMGVQWRCQTRDFPQIVRALPNCDYLPASATDIDSKRP
;
A
#
# COMPACT_ATOMS: atom_id res chain seq x y z
N MET A 1 -13.61 -70.12 -50.17
CA MET A 1 -12.66 -69.78 -49.08
C MET A 1 -12.05 -68.38 -49.18
N ARG A 2 -11.55 -67.93 -50.34
CA ARG A 2 -10.95 -66.58 -50.51
C ARG A 2 -11.88 -65.40 -50.15
N HIS A 3 -13.15 -65.41 -50.57
CA HIS A 3 -14.08 -64.30 -50.29
C HIS A 3 -14.38 -64.13 -48.79
N ALA A 4 -14.56 -65.24 -48.05
CA ALA A 4 -14.81 -65.19 -46.60
C ALA A 4 -13.61 -64.68 -45.80
N LEU A 5 -12.38 -64.98 -46.24
CA LEU A 5 -11.15 -64.48 -45.64
C LEU A 5 -11.02 -62.96 -45.83
N VAL A 6 -11.33 -62.45 -47.03
CA VAL A 6 -11.26 -61.01 -47.34
C VAL A 6 -12.27 -60.21 -46.51
N THR A 7 -13.50 -60.70 -46.33
CA THR A 7 -14.51 -60.03 -45.50
C THR A 7 -14.14 -60.00 -44.02
N LEU A 8 -13.52 -61.06 -43.50
CA LEU A 8 -13.03 -61.10 -42.11
C LEU A 8 -11.86 -60.15 -41.88
N LEU A 9 -10.93 -60.03 -42.84
CA LEU A 9 -9.82 -59.09 -42.74
C LEU A 9 -10.29 -57.64 -42.82
N ALA A 10 -11.27 -57.33 -43.67
CA ALA A 10 -11.84 -55.99 -43.79
C ALA A 10 -12.58 -55.56 -42.52
N SER A 11 -13.37 -56.45 -41.91
CA SER A 11 -14.07 -56.13 -40.66
C SER A 11 -13.10 -55.94 -39.49
N PHE A 12 -12.07 -56.78 -39.39
CA PHE A 12 -11.03 -56.64 -38.37
C PHE A 12 -10.28 -55.31 -38.48
N PHE A 13 -9.93 -54.90 -39.70
CA PHE A 13 -9.29 -53.60 -39.94
C PHE A 13 -10.21 -52.44 -39.55
N GLY A 14 -11.50 -52.50 -39.89
CA GLY A 14 -12.48 -51.48 -39.48
C GLY A 14 -12.60 -51.35 -37.96
N VAL A 15 -12.62 -52.48 -37.24
CA VAL A 15 -12.66 -52.50 -35.76
C VAL A 15 -11.37 -51.93 -35.17
N LEU A 16 -10.19 -52.29 -35.71
CA LEU A 16 -8.91 -51.75 -35.24
C LEU A 16 -8.82 -50.23 -35.43
N VAL A 17 -9.27 -49.71 -36.57
CA VAL A 17 -9.31 -48.26 -36.82
C VAL A 17 -10.25 -47.57 -35.83
N ALA A 18 -11.42 -48.15 -35.58
CA ALA A 18 -12.37 -47.60 -34.61
C ALA A 18 -11.81 -47.58 -33.18
N LEU A 19 -11.15 -48.65 -32.74
CA LEU A 19 -10.53 -48.73 -31.42
C LEU A 19 -9.36 -47.76 -31.28
N PHE A 20 -8.53 -47.63 -32.31
CA PHE A 20 -7.43 -46.66 -32.33
C PHE A 20 -7.96 -45.23 -32.25
N ALA A 21 -8.97 -44.89 -33.07
CA ALA A 21 -9.62 -43.58 -33.02
C ALA A 21 -10.23 -43.30 -31.64
N PHE A 22 -10.90 -44.28 -31.03
CA PHE A 22 -11.44 -44.17 -29.68
C PHE A 22 -10.35 -43.91 -28.63
N HIS A 23 -9.24 -44.64 -28.68
CA HIS A 23 -8.13 -44.46 -27.74
C HIS A 23 -7.44 -43.09 -27.90
N VAL A 24 -7.25 -42.63 -29.14
CA VAL A 24 -6.72 -41.29 -29.43
C VAL A 24 -7.67 -40.21 -28.89
N TYR A 25 -8.97 -40.38 -29.11
CA TYR A 25 -9.98 -39.45 -28.62
C TYR A 25 -9.99 -39.36 -27.09
N THR A 26 -10.02 -40.49 -26.39
CA THR A 26 -10.03 -40.50 -24.91
C THR A 26 -8.74 -39.95 -24.31
N LYS A 27 -7.60 -40.23 -24.94
CA LYS A 27 -6.32 -39.63 -24.52
C LYS A 27 -6.32 -38.11 -24.71
N TYR A 28 -6.81 -37.63 -25.85
CA TYR A 28 -6.89 -36.20 -26.15
C TYR A 28 -7.80 -35.45 -25.15
N GLU A 29 -8.97 -36.00 -24.81
CA GLU A 29 -9.86 -35.43 -23.79
C GLU A 29 -9.15 -35.34 -22.43
N ALA A 30 -8.49 -36.43 -21.99
CA ALA A 30 -7.76 -36.43 -20.72
C ALA A 30 -6.59 -35.44 -20.69
N ASP A 31 -5.84 -35.30 -21.79
CA ASP A 31 -4.75 -34.34 -21.91
C ASP A 31 -5.29 -32.88 -21.88
N ARG A 32 -6.47 -32.63 -22.46
CA ARG A 32 -7.14 -31.32 -22.38
C ARG A 32 -7.61 -30.98 -20.98
N GLU A 33 -8.19 -31.94 -20.26
CA GLU A 33 -8.62 -31.75 -18.87
C GLU A 33 -7.44 -31.46 -17.95
N ARG A 34 -6.33 -32.21 -18.10
CA ARG A 34 -5.08 -31.95 -17.36
C ARG A 34 -4.52 -30.57 -17.67
N ALA A 35 -4.45 -30.20 -18.95
CA ALA A 35 -3.98 -28.88 -19.35
C ALA A 35 -4.87 -27.76 -18.78
N ALA A 36 -6.19 -27.95 -18.76
CA ALA A 36 -7.12 -27.00 -18.16
C ALA A 36 -6.94 -26.90 -16.63
N ALA A 37 -6.80 -28.03 -15.94
CA ALA A 37 -6.57 -28.08 -14.50
C ALA A 37 -5.22 -27.45 -14.10
N GLU A 38 -4.16 -27.71 -14.87
CA GLU A 38 -2.84 -27.10 -14.69
C GLU A 38 -2.89 -25.59 -14.92
N ALA A 39 -3.57 -25.13 -15.98
CA ALA A 39 -3.76 -23.71 -16.24
C ALA A 39 -4.52 -23.01 -15.12
N GLU A 40 -5.57 -23.63 -14.59
CA GLU A 40 -6.32 -23.10 -13.44
C GLU A 40 -5.46 -23.04 -12.18
N LEU A 41 -4.71 -24.10 -11.87
CA LEU A 41 -3.80 -24.13 -10.73
C LEU A 41 -2.73 -23.04 -10.83
N GLN A 42 -2.14 -22.87 -12.02
CA GLN A 42 -1.16 -21.81 -12.27
C GLN A 42 -1.75 -20.42 -12.07
N ALA A 43 -2.98 -20.18 -12.58
CA ALA A 43 -3.67 -18.92 -12.38
C ALA A 43 -3.92 -18.63 -10.88
N ARG A 44 -4.31 -19.63 -10.10
CA ARG A 44 -4.50 -19.51 -8.64
C ARG A 44 -3.20 -19.22 -7.90
N VAL A 45 -2.11 -19.89 -8.28
CA VAL A 45 -0.77 -19.65 -7.70
C VAL A 45 -0.30 -18.23 -7.99
N GLU A 46 -0.46 -17.77 -9.24
CA GLU A 46 -0.07 -16.42 -9.64
C GLU A 46 -0.89 -15.35 -8.94
N GLN A 47 -2.22 -15.54 -8.84
CA GLN A 47 -3.08 -14.67 -8.05
C GLN A 47 -2.65 -14.60 -6.58
N GLY A 48 -2.30 -15.75 -5.99
CA GLY A 48 -1.80 -15.81 -4.62
C GLY A 48 -0.48 -15.06 -4.44
N ARG A 49 0.44 -15.16 -5.41
CA ARG A 49 1.70 -14.40 -5.39
C ARG A 49 1.46 -12.90 -5.45
N GLN A 50 0.61 -12.44 -6.38
CA GLN A 50 0.30 -11.02 -6.53
C GLN A 50 -0.34 -10.44 -5.26
N LEU A 51 -1.23 -11.20 -4.60
CA LEU A 51 -1.80 -10.77 -3.33
C LEU A 51 -0.73 -10.70 -2.24
N ALA A 52 0.15 -11.69 -2.14
CA ALA A 52 1.23 -11.69 -1.16
C ALA A 52 2.19 -10.51 -1.36
N GLU A 53 2.56 -10.21 -2.60
CA GLU A 53 3.41 -9.06 -2.93
C GLU A 53 2.76 -7.73 -2.55
N ARG A 54 1.46 -7.57 -2.81
CA ARG A 54 0.70 -6.38 -2.40
C ARG A 54 0.68 -6.22 -0.88
N THR A 55 0.38 -7.28 -0.14
CA THR A 55 0.39 -7.26 1.33
C THR A 55 1.76 -6.89 1.86
N LEU A 56 2.84 -7.46 1.30
CA LEU A 56 4.21 -7.14 1.70
C LEU A 56 4.57 -5.68 1.39
N ALA A 57 4.12 -5.13 0.27
CA ALA A 57 4.33 -3.72 -0.07
C ALA A 57 3.59 -2.79 0.91
N GLU A 58 2.33 -3.10 1.24
CA GLU A 58 1.55 -2.36 2.24
C GLU A 58 2.21 -2.39 3.63
N ASP A 59 2.67 -3.55 4.07
CA ASP A 59 3.33 -3.67 5.38
C ASP A 59 4.65 -2.91 5.43
N ARG A 60 5.42 -2.89 4.33
CA ARG A 60 6.65 -2.07 4.22
C ARG A 60 6.34 -0.59 4.32
N ALA A 61 5.33 -0.11 3.60
CA ALA A 61 4.91 1.30 3.64
C ALA A 61 4.49 1.72 5.07
N ILE A 62 3.75 0.87 5.77
CA ILE A 62 3.33 1.11 7.16
C ILE A 62 4.54 1.21 8.10
N LEU A 63 5.54 0.35 7.92
CA LEU A 63 6.76 0.37 8.72
C LEU A 63 7.60 1.62 8.42
N ALA A 64 7.70 2.02 7.14
CA ALA A 64 8.42 3.23 6.74
C ALA A 64 7.83 4.46 7.43
N ILE A 65 6.51 4.65 7.33
CA ILE A 65 5.79 5.74 8.01
C ILE A 65 6.05 5.71 9.52
N ARG A 66 5.90 4.54 10.16
CA ARG A 66 6.08 4.41 11.62
C ARG A 66 7.48 4.77 12.08
N ASN A 67 8.51 4.31 11.37
CA ASN A 67 9.91 4.55 11.74
C ASN A 67 10.27 6.03 11.59
N ASP A 68 9.80 6.65 10.51
CA ASP A 68 10.14 8.01 10.15
C ASP A 68 9.44 9.06 11.00
N THR A 69 8.22 8.78 11.42
CA THR A 69 7.42 9.69 12.24
C THR A 69 7.96 9.85 13.66
N VAL A 70 8.97 9.08 14.07
CA VAL A 70 9.76 9.37 15.28
C VAL A 70 10.37 10.78 15.24
N ALA A 71 10.75 11.28 14.05
CA ALA A 71 11.26 12.63 13.88
C ALA A 71 10.28 13.72 14.40
N SER A 72 8.97 13.50 14.24
CA SER A 72 7.95 14.45 14.70
C SER A 72 7.95 14.60 16.23
N THR A 73 8.38 13.59 16.98
CA THR A 73 8.46 13.69 18.45
C THR A 73 9.46 14.75 18.87
N SER A 74 10.65 14.79 18.26
CA SER A 74 11.67 15.80 18.56
C SER A 74 11.21 17.21 18.16
N ALA A 75 10.55 17.33 17.00
CA ALA A 75 10.03 18.61 16.52
C ALA A 75 8.90 19.15 17.40
N ARG A 76 7.94 18.31 17.82
CA ARG A 76 6.87 18.71 18.74
C ARG A 76 7.43 19.20 20.08
N LEU A 77 8.48 18.54 20.58
CA LEU A 77 9.15 18.98 21.81
C LEU A 77 9.75 20.38 21.62
N ALA A 78 10.52 20.60 20.54
CA ALA A 78 11.14 21.89 20.25
C ALA A 78 10.09 23.01 20.07
N VAL A 79 8.99 22.74 19.36
CA VAL A 79 7.88 23.69 19.22
C VAL A 79 7.23 23.98 20.56
N THR A 80 7.02 22.96 21.40
CA THR A 80 6.45 23.12 22.74
C THR A 80 7.36 23.96 23.63
N GLU A 81 8.67 23.69 23.65
CA GLU A 81 9.65 24.47 24.41
C GLU A 81 9.71 25.93 23.93
N PHE A 82 9.70 26.16 22.62
CA PHE A 82 9.64 27.51 22.06
C PHE A 82 8.39 28.25 22.55
N TYR A 83 7.22 27.60 22.52
CA TYR A 83 5.98 28.18 23.01
C TYR A 83 6.08 28.54 24.50
N MET A 84 6.58 27.63 25.33
CA MET A 84 6.72 27.87 26.77
C MET A 84 7.67 29.03 27.11
N ASN A 85 8.69 29.26 26.27
CA ASN A 85 9.67 30.33 26.47
C ASN A 85 9.22 31.68 25.90
N SER A 86 8.47 31.68 24.79
CA SER A 86 8.14 32.91 24.05
C SER A 86 6.68 33.36 24.22
N GLY A 87 5.80 32.47 24.69
CA GLY A 87 4.35 32.72 24.77
C GLY A 87 3.63 32.71 23.42
N ARG A 88 4.30 32.30 22.33
CA ARG A 88 3.70 32.17 21.00
C ARG A 88 4.26 30.96 20.25
N MET A 89 3.54 30.51 19.24
CA MET A 89 4.04 29.45 18.37
C MET A 89 5.17 29.95 17.46
N PRO A 90 6.13 29.07 17.11
CA PRO A 90 7.10 29.37 16.08
C PRO A 90 6.41 29.39 14.70
N ALA A 91 6.99 30.14 13.77
CA ALA A 91 6.52 30.25 12.40
C ALA A 91 7.42 29.52 11.39
N SER A 92 8.50 28.88 11.87
CA SER A 92 9.45 28.15 11.02
C SER A 92 10.29 27.16 11.82
N ASN A 93 10.94 26.22 11.13
CA ASN A 93 11.96 25.34 11.72
C ASN A 93 13.05 26.14 12.43
N ALA A 94 13.60 27.15 11.77
CA ALA A 94 14.70 27.95 12.29
C ALA A 94 14.33 28.64 13.61
N GLU A 95 13.10 29.14 13.72
CA GLU A 95 12.60 29.76 14.95
C GLU A 95 12.41 28.75 16.09
N ALA A 96 11.95 27.54 15.76
CA ALA A 96 11.88 26.43 16.70
C ALA A 96 13.26 25.82 17.05
N GLY A 97 14.35 26.33 16.49
CA GLY A 97 15.70 25.79 16.69
C GLY A 97 15.93 24.44 16.00
N LEU A 98 15.15 24.13 14.97
CA LEU A 98 15.21 22.90 14.19
C LEU A 98 16.03 23.08 12.91
N PRO A 99 16.62 21.99 12.37
CA PRO A 99 17.26 22.00 11.05
C PRO A 99 16.32 22.40 9.91
N GLU A 100 16.90 22.77 8.78
CA GLU A 100 16.17 23.00 7.53
C GLU A 100 15.28 21.79 7.17
N PRO A 101 14.05 22.00 6.65
CA PRO A 101 13.07 20.93 6.47
C PRO A 101 13.58 19.71 5.69
N GLY A 102 14.38 19.93 4.64
CA GLY A 102 14.93 18.86 3.80
C GLY A 102 16.09 18.07 4.42
N SER A 103 16.58 18.45 5.61
CA SER A 103 17.68 17.77 6.32
C SER A 103 17.22 16.49 7.01
N TYR A 104 15.92 16.36 7.28
CA TYR A 104 15.34 15.15 7.82
C TYR A 104 15.37 14.05 6.75
N LYS A 105 16.00 12.91 7.08
CA LYS A 105 16.09 11.73 6.22
C LYS A 105 15.67 10.50 7.00
N GLY A 106 14.71 9.78 6.43
CA GLY A 106 14.19 8.52 6.93
C GLY A 106 14.22 7.44 5.85
N GLN A 107 13.45 6.38 6.05
CA GLN A 107 13.19 5.37 5.02
C GLN A 107 12.43 5.99 3.84
N SER A 108 11.41 6.77 4.14
CA SER A 108 10.51 7.44 3.19
C SER A 108 10.35 8.95 3.45
N LEU A 109 10.83 9.47 4.60
CA LEU A 109 10.71 10.87 4.97
C LEU A 109 11.59 11.78 4.10
N ARG A 110 10.96 12.75 3.45
CA ARG A 110 11.62 13.76 2.63
C ARG A 110 11.87 15.07 3.37
N SER A 111 10.88 15.49 4.15
CA SER A 111 10.95 16.74 4.92
C SER A 111 10.10 16.73 6.17
N LEU A 112 10.50 17.57 7.13
CA LEU A 112 9.71 17.97 8.29
C LEU A 112 9.71 19.48 8.36
N GLU A 113 8.54 20.09 8.18
CA GLU A 113 8.35 21.53 8.17
C GLU A 113 7.51 21.97 9.36
N VAL A 114 7.89 23.09 9.98
CA VAL A 114 7.09 23.85 10.94
C VAL A 114 6.60 25.09 10.22
N SER A 115 5.29 25.29 10.19
CA SER A 115 4.66 26.46 9.57
C SER A 115 4.12 27.44 10.62
N GLU A 116 3.58 28.57 10.15
CA GLU A 116 2.95 29.56 11.02
C GLU A 116 1.86 28.93 11.89
N GLY A 117 1.91 29.17 13.21
CA GLY A 117 1.01 28.52 14.16
C GLY A 117 1.60 27.25 14.79
N GLY A 118 2.80 26.83 14.40
CA GLY A 118 3.50 25.67 14.99
C GLY A 118 3.06 24.33 14.44
N ASP A 119 2.26 24.32 13.36
CA ASP A 119 1.83 23.12 12.67
C ASP A 119 3.04 22.42 12.06
N LEU A 120 3.14 21.11 12.30
CA LEU A 120 4.20 20.27 11.75
C LEU A 120 3.67 19.47 10.58
N THR A 121 4.35 19.51 9.44
CA THR A 121 4.03 18.69 8.27
C THR A 121 5.22 17.82 7.91
N LEU A 122 5.02 16.51 7.91
CA LEU A 122 5.98 15.55 7.38
C LEU A 122 5.55 15.17 5.97
N THR A 123 6.46 15.25 5.01
CA THR A 123 6.23 14.83 3.62
C THR A 123 7.03 13.59 3.30
N PHE A 124 6.38 12.61 2.67
CA PHE A 124 6.94 11.30 2.36
C PHE A 124 7.12 11.09 0.85
N ASP A 125 7.93 10.11 0.48
CA ASP A 125 8.06 9.63 -0.91
C ASP A 125 7.21 8.37 -1.17
N ALA A 126 7.37 7.81 -2.37
CA ALA A 126 6.66 6.61 -2.83
C ALA A 126 6.87 5.37 -1.94
N GLU A 127 7.95 5.27 -1.14
CA GLU A 127 8.16 4.13 -0.25
C GLU A 127 7.15 4.08 0.89
N SER A 128 6.52 5.21 1.22
CA SER A 128 5.37 5.30 2.14
C SER A 128 4.05 4.80 1.52
N GLY A 129 4.06 4.43 0.23
CA GLY A 129 2.87 4.05 -0.54
C GLY A 129 2.19 5.23 -1.25
N VAL A 130 2.53 6.48 -0.91
CA VAL A 130 2.02 7.69 -1.57
C VAL A 130 3.15 8.71 -1.76
N ASP A 131 3.59 8.93 -3.00
CA ASP A 131 4.60 9.96 -3.26
C ASP A 131 4.05 11.36 -2.99
N GLY A 132 4.74 12.11 -2.13
CA GLY A 132 4.30 13.42 -1.65
C GLY A 132 3.19 13.36 -0.61
N GLY A 133 2.83 12.18 -0.09
CA GLY A 133 1.84 12.07 0.97
C GLY A 133 2.28 12.78 2.25
N THR A 134 1.33 13.33 3.01
CA THR A 134 1.63 14.12 4.21
C THR A 134 0.99 13.58 5.49
N ILE A 135 1.67 13.83 6.61
CA ILE A 135 1.12 13.67 7.97
C ILE A 135 1.35 14.96 8.73
N GLU A 136 0.29 15.47 9.35
CA GLU A 136 0.27 16.73 10.08
C GLU A 136 0.14 16.50 11.58
N TRP A 137 0.88 17.29 12.37
CA TRP A 137 0.64 17.47 13.79
C TRP A 137 0.27 18.91 14.08
N LEU A 138 -0.95 19.09 14.58
CA LEU A 138 -1.51 20.39 14.92
C LEU A 138 -1.45 20.57 16.44
N PRO A 139 -0.83 21.64 16.96
CA PRO A 139 -0.87 21.92 18.38
C PRO A 139 -2.29 22.34 18.81
N ASP A 140 -2.70 21.90 20.00
CA ASP A 140 -3.96 22.27 20.64
C ASP A 140 -3.66 22.90 22.00
N LEU A 141 -4.04 24.17 22.13
CA LEU A 141 -3.80 25.00 23.31
C LEU A 141 -5.01 25.12 24.23
N THR A 142 -6.14 24.50 23.88
CA THR A 142 -7.43 24.66 24.57
C THR A 142 -7.36 24.28 26.06
N GLY A 143 -6.43 23.40 26.45
CA GLY A 143 -6.24 22.91 27.83
C GLY A 143 -4.84 23.16 28.39
N ILE A 144 -4.10 24.14 27.86
CA ILE A 144 -2.66 24.27 28.15
C ILE A 144 -2.32 24.46 29.62
N GLU A 145 -3.16 25.16 30.40
CA GLU A 145 -2.91 25.42 31.82
C GLU A 145 -2.85 24.16 32.68
N SER A 146 -3.51 23.08 32.25
CA SER A 146 -3.60 21.83 33.01
C SER A 146 -2.89 20.66 32.35
N MET A 147 -2.84 20.62 31.02
CA MET A 147 -2.30 19.49 30.26
C MET A 147 -1.04 19.83 29.45
N GLY A 148 -0.66 21.11 29.37
CA GLY A 148 0.37 21.58 28.44
C GLY A 148 -0.10 21.53 26.98
N VAL A 149 0.80 21.82 26.04
CA VAL A 149 0.50 21.77 24.60
C VAL A 149 0.13 20.35 24.20
N GLN A 150 -1.11 20.15 23.77
CA GLN A 150 -1.58 18.89 23.20
C GLN A 150 -1.32 18.86 21.69
N TRP A 151 -1.37 17.68 21.08
CA TRP A 151 -1.10 17.52 19.65
C TRP A 151 -2.12 16.58 19.02
N ARG A 152 -2.71 17.02 17.91
CA ARG A 152 -3.59 16.20 17.08
C ARG A 152 -2.83 15.75 15.85
N CYS A 153 -2.88 14.46 15.55
CA CYS A 153 -2.27 13.89 14.35
C CYS A 153 -3.34 13.66 13.30
N GLN A 154 -3.10 14.10 12.06
CA GLN A 154 -4.03 13.85 10.96
C GLN A 154 -3.31 13.65 9.63
N THR A 155 -4.01 13.02 8.68
CA THR A 155 -3.55 12.89 7.29
C THR A 155 -4.73 12.74 6.34
N ARG A 156 -4.56 13.18 5.10
CA ARG A 156 -5.51 12.98 3.99
C ARG A 156 -5.04 11.96 2.97
N ASP A 157 -3.79 11.52 3.07
CA ASP A 157 -3.11 10.71 2.05
C ASP A 157 -2.98 9.25 2.44
N PHE A 158 -3.03 8.94 3.74
CA PHE A 158 -2.85 7.57 4.24
C PHE A 158 -4.15 7.04 4.90
N PRO A 159 -5.08 6.43 4.13
CA PRO A 159 -6.33 5.89 4.66
C PRO A 159 -6.17 4.86 5.78
N GLN A 160 -5.05 4.15 5.79
CA GLN A 160 -4.73 3.11 6.77
C GLN A 160 -3.79 3.61 7.88
N ILE A 161 -3.70 4.93 8.10
CA ILE A 161 -2.73 5.54 9.02
C ILE A 161 -2.78 4.94 10.42
N VAL A 162 -3.96 4.54 10.90
CA VAL A 162 -4.16 3.92 12.22
C VAL A 162 -3.35 2.63 12.42
N ARG A 163 -2.95 1.94 11.33
CA ARG A 163 -2.04 0.78 11.40
C ARG A 163 -0.61 1.21 11.74
N ALA A 164 -0.16 2.35 11.23
CA ALA A 164 1.16 2.91 11.52
C ALA A 164 1.16 3.68 12.85
N LEU A 165 0.16 4.55 13.04
CA LEU A 165 0.00 5.50 14.13
C LEU A 165 -1.44 5.45 14.69
N PRO A 166 -1.69 4.69 15.78
CA PRO A 166 -3.05 4.44 16.28
C PRO A 166 -3.88 5.67 16.69
N ASN A 167 -3.22 6.78 17.02
CA ASN A 167 -3.88 8.03 17.46
C ASN A 167 -3.86 9.12 16.38
N CYS A 168 -3.74 8.72 15.11
CA CYS A 168 -3.74 9.64 13.98
C CYS A 168 -5.02 9.47 13.16
N ASP A 169 -5.67 10.60 12.85
CA ASP A 169 -6.94 10.63 12.15
C ASP A 169 -6.75 10.68 10.64
N TYR A 170 -7.50 9.85 9.91
CA TYR A 170 -7.63 9.99 8.46
C TYR A 170 -8.79 10.92 8.13
N LEU A 171 -8.51 12.01 7.42
CA LEU A 171 -9.49 12.97 6.95
C LEU A 171 -9.74 12.75 5.45
N PRO A 172 -10.88 12.15 5.05
CA PRO A 172 -11.18 12.01 3.63
C PRO A 172 -11.35 13.39 2.98
N ALA A 173 -10.93 13.53 1.72
CA ALA A 173 -11.17 14.74 0.94
C ALA A 173 -12.66 15.11 0.98
N SER A 174 -12.97 16.31 1.49
CA SER A 174 -14.33 16.82 1.51
C SER A 174 -14.75 17.29 0.12
N ALA A 175 -16.05 17.25 -0.21
CA ALA A 175 -16.56 17.74 -1.50
C ALA A 175 -16.20 19.22 -1.77
N THR A 176 -15.89 19.99 -0.72
CA THR A 176 -15.42 21.38 -0.77
C THR A 176 -13.97 21.56 -1.25
N ASP A 177 -13.12 20.53 -1.16
CA ASP A 177 -11.72 20.59 -1.64
C ASP A 177 -11.61 20.50 -3.18
N ILE A 178 -12.68 20.07 -3.86
CA ILE A 178 -12.69 19.93 -5.33
C ILE A 178 -12.79 21.30 -6.03
N ASP A 179 -13.37 22.31 -5.37
CA ASP A 179 -13.59 23.62 -5.97
C ASP A 179 -12.34 24.53 -5.91
N SER A 180 -11.44 24.31 -4.95
CA SER A 180 -10.20 25.11 -4.81
C SER A 180 -9.07 24.68 -5.76
N LYS A 181 -9.20 23.50 -6.41
CA LYS A 181 -8.18 22.93 -7.30
C LYS A 181 -8.55 23.03 -8.79
N ARG A 182 -9.61 23.76 -9.13
CA ARG A 182 -9.98 24.04 -10.53
C ARG A 182 -9.15 25.24 -11.03
N PRO A 183 -8.32 25.08 -12.08
CA PRO A 183 -7.55 26.19 -12.67
C PRO A 183 -8.45 27.24 -13.34
#